data_AF-A0A2L0BQK8-F1
#
_entry.id   AF-A0A2L0BQK8-F1
#
_cell.length_a   1.000
_cell.length_b   1.000
_cell.length_c   1.000
_cell.angle_alpha   90.00
_cell.angle_beta   90.00
_cell.angle_gamma   90.00
#
_symmetry.space_group_name_H-M   'P 1'
#
loop_
_entity.id
_entity.type
_entity.pdbx_description
1 polymer ?
#
loop_
_entity_poly.entity_id
_entity_poly.type
_entity_poly.pdbx_seq_one_letter_code
_entity_poly.pdbx_strand_id
1 'polypeptide(L)'
;VMSQAIAEQFFGCFISMQNWSDMWLPKAISQYLCGLFSKKCFGNNEYREYVQSLLHEVVVYEEKFGGIILDPSQAPAPLPTTGTNMPPQKSTVESSFYFPIQNLHTMSPKYIEVMYKKALLVMRMLEHRIGQELLLQVFNKQLSLAGNASQQKIGSGLWGHMLISTNVFTKAI
;
A
#
# COMPACT_ATOMS: atom_id res chain seq x y z
N VAL A 1 15.53 -10.17 2.16
CA VAL A 1 15.13 -10.31 3.59
C VAL A 1 15.73 -9.22 4.47
N MET A 2 17.06 -9.10 4.62
CA MET A 2 17.66 -8.05 5.46
C MET A 2 17.32 -6.62 5.00
N SER A 3 17.38 -6.35 3.69
CA SER A 3 16.99 -5.06 3.10
C SER A 3 15.55 -4.66 3.43
N GLN A 4 14.64 -5.62 3.37
CA GLN A 4 13.23 -5.42 3.72
C GLN A 4 13.06 -5.13 5.21
N ALA A 5 13.75 -5.86 6.09
CA ALA A 5 13.69 -5.64 7.53
C ALA A 5 14.16 -4.21 7.92
N ILE A 6 15.23 -3.72 7.29
CA ILE A 6 15.72 -2.35 7.52
C ILE A 6 14.72 -1.32 7.00
N ALA A 7 14.15 -1.53 5.81
CA ALA A 7 13.14 -0.62 5.25
C ALA A 7 11.88 -0.56 6.13
N GLU A 8 11.42 -1.72 6.62
CA GLU A 8 10.27 -1.81 7.52
C GLU A 8 10.55 -1.18 8.88
N GLN A 9 11.76 -1.33 9.42
CA GLN A 9 12.16 -0.63 10.65
C GLN A 9 12.16 0.88 10.44
N PHE A 10 12.77 1.37 9.37
CA PHE A 10 12.91 2.79 9.11
C PHE A 10 11.55 3.48 8.93
N PHE A 11 10.67 2.90 8.11
CA PHE A 11 9.35 3.47 7.89
C PHE A 11 8.37 3.14 9.01
N GLY A 12 8.41 1.93 9.59
CA GLY A 12 7.52 1.52 10.66
C GLY A 12 7.77 2.23 12.00
N CYS A 13 8.99 2.73 12.25
CA CYS A 13 9.29 3.50 13.46
C CYS A 13 8.79 4.96 13.40
N PHE A 14 8.85 5.59 12.23
CA PHE A 14 8.44 6.99 12.07
C PHE A 14 7.00 7.15 11.57
N ILE A 15 6.56 6.24 10.71
CA ILE A 15 5.28 6.30 10.02
C ILE A 15 4.44 5.11 10.44
N SER A 16 3.37 5.38 11.18
CA SER A 16 2.40 4.38 11.61
C SER A 16 1.11 4.49 10.79
N MET A 17 0.45 3.36 10.52
CA MET A 17 -0.86 3.39 9.86
C MET A 17 -1.91 4.04 10.76
N GLN A 18 -2.79 4.87 10.19
CA GLN A 18 -3.89 5.51 10.92
C GLN A 18 -5.02 4.50 11.20
N ASN A 19 -5.43 3.76 10.18
CA ASN A 19 -6.47 2.73 10.25
C ASN A 19 -5.97 1.37 9.74
N TRP A 20 -6.66 0.29 10.07
CA TRP A 20 -6.35 -1.06 9.56
C TRP A 20 -6.48 -1.16 8.04
N SER A 21 -7.36 -0.36 7.43
CA SER A 21 -7.50 -0.27 5.98
C SER A 21 -6.25 0.29 5.29
N ASP A 22 -5.38 0.98 6.01
CA ASP A 22 -4.14 1.58 5.49
C ASP A 22 -2.91 0.66 5.68
N MET A 23 -3.09 -0.56 6.19
CA MET A 23 -2.00 -1.49 6.51
C MET A 23 -1.11 -1.79 5.30
N TRP A 24 -1.69 -1.81 4.10
CA TRP A 24 -0.96 -2.10 2.86
C TRP A 24 0.10 -1.04 2.56
N LEU A 25 -0.11 0.23 2.97
CA LEU A 25 0.68 1.37 2.52
C LEU A 25 2.10 1.41 3.13
N PRO A 26 2.30 1.35 4.46
CA PRO A 26 3.65 1.27 5.04
C PRO A 26 4.45 0.07 4.52
N LYS A 27 3.77 -1.07 4.31
CA LYS A 27 4.39 -2.27 3.76
C LYS A 27 4.80 -2.09 2.31
N ALA A 28 3.93 -1.49 1.49
CA ALA A 28 4.20 -1.18 0.08
C ALA A 28 5.42 -0.27 -0.07
N ILE A 29 5.51 0.81 0.73
CA ILE A 29 6.64 1.74 0.70
C ILE A 29 7.95 1.01 1.03
N SER A 30 7.93 0.20 2.09
CA SER A 30 9.11 -0.56 2.54
C SER A 30 9.58 -1.57 1.48
N GLN A 31 8.66 -2.33 0.90
CA GLN A 31 8.95 -3.29 -0.16
C GLN A 31 9.39 -2.61 -1.45
N TYR A 32 8.82 -1.45 -1.78
CA TYR A 32 9.20 -0.67 -2.95
C TYR A 32 10.65 -0.17 -2.87
N LEU A 33 11.05 0.39 -1.72
CA LEU A 33 12.43 0.82 -1.48
C LEU A 33 13.40 -0.36 -1.48
N CYS A 34 13.00 -1.49 -0.91
CA CYS A 34 13.75 -2.74 -1.03
C CYS A 34 13.90 -3.16 -2.51
N GLY A 35 12.86 -3.00 -3.33
CA GLY A 35 12.90 -3.26 -4.77
C GLY A 35 13.89 -2.35 -5.50
N LEU A 36 13.91 -1.05 -5.20
CA LEU A 36 14.89 -0.10 -5.74
C LEU A 36 16.32 -0.47 -5.34
N PHE A 37 16.53 -0.86 -4.09
CA PHE A 37 17.81 -1.35 -3.60
C PHE A 37 18.24 -2.62 -4.37
N SER A 38 17.36 -3.60 -4.50
CA SER A 38 17.64 -4.84 -5.24
C SER A 38 17.98 -4.57 -6.71
N LYS A 39 17.24 -3.67 -7.38
CA LYS A 39 17.52 -3.25 -8.76
C LYS A 39 18.91 -2.63 -8.90
N LYS A 40 19.37 -1.87 -7.90
CA LYS A 40 20.71 -1.26 -7.89
C LYS A 40 21.82 -2.26 -7.60
N CYS A 41 21.61 -3.21 -6.69
CA CYS A 41 22.63 -4.16 -6.24
C CYS A 41 22.75 -5.40 -7.12
N PHE A 42 21.64 -5.97 -7.58
CA PHE A 42 21.58 -7.25 -8.32
C PHE A 42 21.27 -7.07 -9.81
N GLY A 43 20.97 -5.84 -10.23
CA GLY A 43 20.73 -5.50 -11.62
C GLY A 43 19.25 -5.59 -12.04
N ASN A 44 18.99 -5.10 -13.25
CA ASN A 44 17.62 -4.87 -13.72
C ASN A 44 16.90 -6.16 -14.13
N ASN A 45 17.62 -7.17 -14.65
CA ASN A 45 16.98 -8.39 -15.14
C ASN A 45 16.38 -9.22 -13.99
N GLU A 46 17.13 -9.38 -12.90
CA GLU A 46 16.64 -10.06 -11.69
C GLU A 46 15.43 -9.32 -11.11
N TYR A 47 15.49 -7.98 -11.05
CA TYR A 47 14.35 -7.20 -10.62
C TYR A 47 13.11 -7.37 -11.51
N ARG A 48 13.27 -7.54 -12.82
CA ARG A 48 12.16 -7.78 -13.76
C ARG A 48 11.56 -9.16 -13.58
N GLU A 49 12.39 -10.18 -13.40
CA GLU A 49 11.94 -11.53 -13.05
C GLU A 49 11.11 -11.49 -11.76
N TYR A 50 11.63 -10.82 -10.73
CA TYR A 50 10.95 -10.69 -9.44
C TYR A 50 9.58 -10.01 -9.56
N VAL A 51 9.48 -8.93 -10.32
CA VAL A 51 8.19 -8.26 -10.55
C VAL A 51 7.22 -9.15 -11.34
N GLN A 52 7.73 -9.92 -12.30
CA GLN A 52 6.91 -10.84 -13.09
C GLN A 52 6.38 -12.01 -12.25
N SER A 53 7.22 -12.60 -11.40
CA SER A 53 6.81 -13.70 -10.50
C SER A 53 5.77 -13.22 -9.49
N LEU A 54 5.94 -12.02 -8.92
CA LEU A 54 4.92 -11.39 -8.06
C LEU A 54 3.58 -11.21 -8.77
N LEU A 55 3.59 -10.70 -10.01
CA LEU A 55 2.38 -10.52 -10.79
C LEU A 55 1.68 -11.86 -11.05
N HIS A 56 2.43 -12.89 -11.44
CA HIS A 56 1.89 -14.21 -11.69
C HIS A 56 1.23 -14.80 -10.43
N GLU A 57 1.86 -14.66 -9.26
CA GLU A 57 1.30 -15.13 -7.99
C GLU A 57 -0.01 -14.42 -7.61
N VAL A 58 -0.10 -13.11 -7.85
CA VAL A 58 -1.33 -12.34 -7.63
C VAL A 58 -2.43 -12.84 -8.57
N VAL A 59 -2.14 -13.03 -9.86
CA VAL A 59 -3.11 -13.52 -10.85
C VAL A 59 -3.64 -14.91 -10.47
N VAL A 60 -2.76 -15.86 -10.15
CA VAL A 60 -3.17 -17.22 -9.76
C VAL A 60 -4.03 -17.22 -8.51
N TYR A 61 -3.80 -16.28 -7.59
CA TYR A 61 -4.65 -16.13 -6.40
C TYR A 61 -6.01 -15.53 -6.75
N GLU A 62 -6.03 -14.45 -7.53
CA GLU A 62 -7.26 -13.75 -7.92
C GLU A 62 -8.18 -14.62 -8.79
N GLU A 63 -7.63 -15.48 -9.64
CA GLU A 63 -8.39 -16.47 -10.43
C GLU A 63 -9.07 -17.53 -9.55
N LYS A 64 -8.45 -17.93 -8.43
CA LYS A 64 -8.94 -19.02 -7.57
C LYS A 64 -9.91 -18.57 -6.49
N PHE A 65 -9.66 -17.41 -5.89
CA PHE A 65 -10.35 -16.96 -4.68
C PHE A 65 -11.13 -15.65 -4.88
N GLY A 66 -10.83 -14.90 -5.94
CA GLY A 66 -11.41 -13.59 -6.23
C GLY A 66 -10.45 -12.43 -5.99
N GLY A 67 -10.86 -11.23 -6.41
CA GLY A 67 -10.02 -10.03 -6.38
C GLY A 67 -9.65 -9.55 -4.97
N ILE A 68 -8.44 -9.00 -4.84
CA ILE A 68 -7.95 -8.44 -3.57
C ILE A 68 -8.28 -6.95 -3.48
N ILE A 69 -8.76 -6.51 -2.32
CA ILE A 69 -9.08 -5.11 -2.01
C ILE A 69 -7.98 -4.55 -1.10
N LEU A 70 -7.37 -3.43 -1.49
CA LEU A 70 -6.29 -2.80 -0.74
C LEU A 70 -6.81 -1.88 0.37
N ASP A 71 -7.85 -1.09 0.08
CA ASP A 71 -8.51 -0.23 1.06
C ASP A 71 -10.01 -0.57 1.10
N PRO A 72 -10.50 -1.27 2.14
CA PRO A 72 -11.91 -1.59 2.30
C PRO A 72 -12.76 -0.41 2.82
N SER A 73 -12.14 0.72 3.20
CA SER A 73 -12.84 1.86 3.82
C SER A 73 -13.53 2.77 2.82
N GLN A 74 -13.06 2.80 1.58
CA GLN A 74 -13.65 3.62 0.51
C GLN A 74 -14.46 2.75 -0.45
N ALA A 75 -15.67 3.20 -0.78
CA ALA A 75 -16.46 2.55 -1.83
C ALA A 75 -15.68 2.60 -3.15
N PRO A 76 -15.71 1.52 -3.97
CA PRO A 76 -15.04 1.51 -5.26
C PRO A 76 -15.42 2.74 -6.09
N ALA A 77 -14.43 3.41 -6.68
CA ALA A 77 -14.70 4.53 -7.57
C ALA A 77 -15.65 4.06 -8.68
N PRO A 78 -16.73 4.82 -8.98
CA PRO A 78 -17.64 4.45 -10.05
C PRO A 78 -16.84 4.38 -11.36
N LEU A 79 -16.98 3.27 -12.07
CA LEU A 79 -16.44 3.12 -13.42
C LEU A 79 -16.95 4.29 -14.29
N PRO A 80 -16.13 4.85 -15.19
CA PRO A 80 -16.58 5.88 -16.11
C PRO A 80 -17.55 5.26 -17.13
N THR A 81 -18.82 5.13 -16.75
CA THR A 81 -19.92 4.74 -17.63
C THR A 81 -20.62 6.01 -18.10
N THR A 82 -20.46 6.33 -19.38
CA THR A 82 -21.37 7.21 -20.13
C THR A 82 -22.78 6.62 -20.06
N GLY A 83 -23.60 7.11 -19.13
CA GLY A 83 -24.98 6.65 -19.00
C GLY A 83 -25.61 7.05 -17.68
N THR A 84 -26.57 7.96 -17.77
CA THR A 84 -27.49 8.44 -16.73
C THR A 84 -28.12 7.34 -15.87
N ASN A 85 -28.17 7.61 -14.56
CA ASN A 85 -29.06 7.05 -13.53
C ASN A 85 -29.04 5.53 -13.31
N MET A 86 -28.27 5.08 -12.32
CA MET A 86 -28.59 3.90 -11.50
C MET A 86 -28.23 4.15 -10.02
N PRO A 87 -28.99 3.58 -9.04
CA PRO A 87 -28.86 3.85 -7.61
C PRO A 87 -27.50 3.39 -7.06
N PRO A 88 -27.09 3.83 -5.84
CA PRO A 88 -25.78 3.52 -5.29
C PRO A 88 -25.68 2.00 -5.03
N GLN A 89 -25.09 1.27 -5.97
CA GLN A 89 -24.68 -0.11 -5.73
C GLN A 89 -23.58 -0.08 -4.67
N LYS A 90 -23.99 -0.26 -3.41
CA LYS A 90 -23.21 -1.01 -2.43
C LYS A 90 -23.07 -2.43 -2.97
N SER A 91 -22.27 -2.63 -4.01
CA SER A 91 -21.73 -3.95 -4.33
C SER A 91 -20.54 -4.14 -3.40
N THR A 92 -20.87 -4.38 -2.14
CA THR A 92 -19.97 -5.01 -1.21
C THR A 92 -19.54 -6.32 -1.88
N VAL A 93 -18.31 -6.36 -2.41
CA VAL A 93 -17.63 -7.58 -2.90
C VAL A 93 -17.29 -8.47 -1.67
N GLU A 94 -18.18 -8.52 -0.68
CA GLU A 94 -18.06 -9.31 0.54
C GLU A 94 -18.46 -10.78 0.30
N SER A 95 -18.94 -11.15 -0.90
CA SER A 95 -19.58 -12.44 -1.14
C SER A 95 -18.68 -13.56 -1.67
N SER A 96 -17.36 -13.39 -1.81
CA SER A 96 -16.46 -14.47 -2.30
C SER A 96 -15.48 -15.00 -1.25
N PHE A 97 -15.26 -14.30 -0.14
CA PHE A 97 -14.29 -14.73 0.86
C PHE A 97 -14.99 -15.27 2.10
N TYR A 98 -14.58 -16.47 2.53
CA TYR A 98 -15.03 -17.10 3.78
C TYR A 98 -14.70 -16.25 5.02
N PHE A 99 -13.69 -15.38 4.92
CA PHE A 99 -13.18 -14.56 6.00
C PHE A 99 -13.47 -13.07 5.77
N PRO A 100 -14.01 -12.33 6.77
CA PRO A 100 -14.18 -10.89 6.67
C PRO A 100 -12.86 -10.14 6.51
N ILE A 101 -12.81 -9.25 5.51
CA ILE A 101 -11.64 -8.41 5.17
C ILE A 101 -11.55 -7.11 5.97
N GLN A 102 -12.56 -6.81 6.80
CA GLN A 102 -12.65 -5.55 7.54
C GLN A 102 -11.68 -5.50 8.74
N ASN A 103 -11.40 -6.65 9.36
CA ASN A 103 -10.51 -6.75 10.51
C ASN A 103 -9.25 -7.54 10.16
N LEU A 104 -8.09 -7.04 10.61
CA LEU A 104 -6.80 -7.72 10.41
C LEU A 104 -6.79 -9.13 11.01
N HIS A 105 -7.37 -9.29 12.20
CA HIS A 105 -7.36 -10.56 12.92
C HIS A 105 -8.27 -11.63 12.31
N THR A 106 -9.21 -11.25 11.43
CA THR A 106 -10.07 -12.20 10.72
C THR A 106 -9.57 -12.51 9.32
N MET A 107 -8.57 -11.77 8.82
CA MET A 107 -8.06 -11.93 7.47
C MET A 107 -7.17 -13.18 7.35
N SER A 108 -7.32 -13.92 6.25
CA SER A 108 -6.46 -15.08 5.98
C SER A 108 -4.99 -14.64 5.82
N PRO A 109 -4.02 -15.33 6.45
CA PRO A 109 -2.60 -15.03 6.24
C PRO A 109 -2.19 -15.05 4.76
N LYS A 110 -2.75 -15.99 4.00
CA LYS A 110 -2.51 -16.08 2.55
C LYS A 110 -3.05 -14.86 1.80
N TYR A 111 -4.18 -14.31 2.24
CA TYR A 111 -4.72 -13.08 1.68
C TYR A 111 -3.78 -11.90 1.96
N ILE A 112 -3.29 -11.77 3.20
CA ILE A 112 -2.35 -10.70 3.61
C ILE A 112 -1.08 -10.73 2.76
N GLU A 113 -0.50 -11.92 2.54
CA GLU A 113 0.71 -12.07 1.73
C GLU A 113 0.49 -11.57 0.29
N VAL A 114 -0.60 -12.01 -0.36
CA VAL A 114 -0.88 -11.60 -1.74
C VAL A 114 -1.31 -10.13 -1.80
N MET A 115 -1.99 -9.61 -0.78
CA MET A 115 -2.30 -8.19 -0.64
C MET A 115 -1.03 -7.34 -0.66
N TYR A 116 0.03 -7.72 0.06
CA TYR A 116 1.30 -7.00 0.01
C TYR A 116 1.96 -7.06 -1.38
N LYS A 117 1.93 -8.20 -2.06
CA LYS A 117 2.43 -8.34 -3.43
C LYS A 117 1.68 -7.42 -4.39
N LYS A 118 0.36 -7.37 -4.28
CA LYS A 118 -0.48 -6.45 -5.06
C LYS A 118 -0.19 -4.99 -4.74
N ALA A 119 -0.02 -4.65 -3.47
CA ALA A 119 0.34 -3.31 -3.02
C ALA A 119 1.67 -2.82 -3.62
N LEU A 120 2.69 -3.68 -3.69
CA LEU A 120 3.95 -3.36 -4.35
C LEU A 120 3.76 -3.08 -5.86
N LEU A 121 2.93 -3.87 -6.54
CA LEU A 121 2.60 -3.64 -7.96
C LEU A 121 1.88 -2.30 -8.17
N VAL A 122 0.94 -1.95 -7.28
CA VAL A 122 0.25 -0.65 -7.32
C VAL A 122 1.24 0.50 -7.10
N MET A 123 2.17 0.37 -6.14
CA MET A 123 3.20 1.38 -5.93
C MET A 123 4.08 1.57 -7.16
N ARG A 124 4.39 0.48 -7.90
CA ARG A 124 5.10 0.55 -9.18
C ARG A 124 4.27 1.21 -10.28
N MET A 125 2.95 1.00 -10.32
CA MET A 125 2.07 1.70 -11.25
C MET A 125 2.04 3.21 -10.95
N LEU A 126 2.05 3.60 -9.68
CA LEU A 126 2.17 5.00 -9.25
C LEU A 126 3.51 5.59 -9.69
N GLU A 127 4.63 4.89 -9.47
CA GLU A 127 5.96 5.29 -9.96
C GLU A 127 5.93 5.54 -11.48
N HIS A 128 5.32 4.64 -12.26
CA HIS A 128 5.27 4.80 -13.71
C HIS A 128 4.42 5.99 -14.17
N ARG A 129 3.34 6.31 -13.43
CA ARG A 129 2.41 7.39 -13.79
C ARG A 129 2.89 8.78 -13.37
N ILE A 130 3.50 8.90 -12.20
CA ILE A 130 3.89 10.18 -11.59
C ILE A 130 5.38 10.46 -11.82
N GLY A 131 6.21 9.41 -11.83
CA GLY A 131 7.66 9.49 -11.88
C GLY A 131 8.30 9.18 -10.54
N GLN A 132 9.47 8.51 -10.60
CA GLN A 132 10.20 8.06 -9.41
C GLN A 132 10.64 9.21 -8.50
N GLU A 133 11.09 10.34 -9.07
CA GLU A 133 11.60 11.48 -8.29
C GLU A 133 10.52 12.13 -7.43
N LEU A 134 9.36 12.41 -8.02
CA LEU A 134 8.22 12.99 -7.30
C LEU A 134 7.73 12.06 -6.20
N LEU A 135 7.66 10.74 -6.46
CA LEU A 135 7.27 9.76 -5.46
C LEU A 135 8.26 9.74 -4.27
N LEU A 136 9.57 9.81 -4.54
CA LEU A 136 10.58 9.90 -3.48
C LEU A 136 10.50 11.22 -2.70
N GLN A 137 10.15 12.33 -3.36
CA GLN A 137 9.91 13.60 -2.67
C GLN A 137 8.73 13.51 -1.70
N VAL A 138 7.64 12.84 -2.09
CA VAL A 138 6.49 12.59 -1.20
C VAL A 138 6.93 11.78 0.03
N PHE A 139 7.69 10.71 -0.14
CA PHE A 139 8.19 9.91 0.99
C PHE A 139 9.09 10.74 1.92
N ASN A 140 10.00 11.54 1.37
CA ASN A 140 10.87 12.41 2.16
C ASN A 140 10.08 13.47 2.93
N LYS A 141 9.05 14.05 2.32
CA LYS A 141 8.17 15.02 2.98
C LYS A 141 7.44 14.38 4.16
N GLN A 142 6.86 13.18 3.99
CA GLN A 142 6.18 12.47 5.06
C GLN A 142 7.13 12.12 6.21
N LEU A 143 8.33 11.64 5.89
CA LEU A 143 9.34 11.33 6.91
C LEU A 143 9.80 12.58 7.66
N SER A 144 9.98 13.71 6.98
CA SER A 144 10.35 14.98 7.60
C SER A 144 9.25 15.47 8.57
N LEU A 145 7.98 15.38 8.16
CA LEU A 145 6.84 15.72 9.02
C LEU A 145 6.78 14.81 10.27
N ALA A 146 6.94 13.51 10.09
CA ALA A 146 6.98 12.55 11.19
C ALA A 146 8.18 12.80 12.13
N GLY A 147 9.36 13.05 11.57
CA GLY A 147 10.57 13.36 12.33
C GLY A 147 10.42 14.61 13.18
N ASN A 148 9.87 15.69 12.61
CA ASN A 148 9.59 16.93 13.34
C ASN A 148 8.54 16.72 14.44
N ALA A 149 7.50 15.94 14.18
CA ALA A 149 6.47 15.63 15.16
C ALA A 149 7.01 14.81 16.35
N SER A 150 7.91 13.86 16.09
CA SER A 150 8.49 12.98 17.12
C SER A 150 9.32 13.71 18.18
N GLN A 151 9.93 14.85 17.82
CA GLN A 151 10.75 15.65 18.73
C GLN A 151 9.92 16.56 19.63
N GLN A 152 8.64 16.77 19.31
CA GLN A 152 7.75 17.64 20.07
C GLN A 152 7.11 16.91 21.24
N LYS A 153 6.82 17.65 22.32
CA LYS A 153 6.13 17.10 23.49
C LYS A 153 4.74 16.56 23.10
N ILE A 154 4.34 15.45 23.74
CA ILE A 154 3.05 14.75 23.55
C ILE A 154 1.85 15.71 23.46
N GLY A 155 1.82 16.76 24.30
CA GLY A 155 0.67 17.68 24.42
C GLY A 155 0.47 18.66 23.25
N SER A 156 1.30 18.61 22.22
CA SER A 156 1.22 19.52 21.06
C SER A 156 0.20 19.10 19.99
N GLY A 157 -0.33 17.88 20.05
CA GLY A 157 -1.26 17.35 19.03
C GLY A 157 -0.62 17.04 17.67
N LEU A 158 0.68 17.32 17.50
CA LEU A 158 1.41 17.15 16.24
C LEU A 158 1.75 15.69 15.91
N TRP A 159 1.58 14.78 16.88
CA TRP A 159 1.85 13.35 16.71
C TRP A 159 0.93 12.68 15.69
N GLY A 160 -0.20 13.31 15.34
CA GLY A 160 -1.03 12.90 14.21
C GLY A 160 -0.29 12.91 12.86
N HIS A 161 0.78 13.71 12.72
CA HIS A 161 1.62 13.71 11.52
C HIS A 161 2.54 12.49 11.40
N MET A 162 2.66 11.67 12.45
CA MET A 162 3.31 10.37 12.37
C MET A 162 2.37 9.29 11.79
N LEU A 163 1.07 9.58 11.69
CA LEU A 163 0.09 8.67 11.13
C LEU A 163 -0.03 8.89 9.61
N ILE A 164 0.02 7.80 8.86
CA ILE A 164 -0.27 7.78 7.42
C ILE A 164 -1.60 7.09 7.16
N SER A 165 -2.40 7.73 6.32
CA SER A 165 -3.60 7.12 5.73
C SER A 165 -3.55 7.19 4.22
N THR A 166 -4.27 6.29 3.56
CA THR A 166 -4.42 6.24 2.10
C THR A 166 -4.95 7.59 1.58
N ASN A 167 -5.85 8.23 2.31
CA ASN A 167 -6.38 9.55 1.98
C ASN A 167 -5.31 10.66 2.03
N VAL A 168 -4.52 10.72 3.09
CA VAL A 168 -3.43 11.72 3.22
C VAL A 168 -2.36 11.49 2.16
N PHE A 169 -2.02 10.23 1.90
CA PHE A 169 -1.05 9.86 0.89
C PHE A 169 -1.53 10.23 -0.53
N THR A 170 -2.79 9.92 -0.86
CA THR A 170 -3.38 10.24 -2.17
C THR A 170 -3.48 11.74 -2.41
N LYS A 171 -3.72 12.54 -1.36
CA LYS A 171 -3.71 14.02 -1.45
C LYS A 171 -2.30 14.62 -1.55
N ALA A 172 -1.27 13.87 -1.13
CA ALA A 172 0.11 14.33 -1.15
C ALA A 172 0.82 14.04 -2.48
N ILE A 173 0.27 13.11 -3.26
CA ILE A 173 0.63 12.79 -4.65
C ILE A 173 -0.09 13.75 -5.60
#